data_AF-R2RCS8-F1
#
_entry.id   AF-R2RCS8-F1
#
_cell.length_a   1.000
_cell.length_b   1.000
_cell.length_c   1.000
_cell.angle_alpha   90.00
_cell.angle_beta   90.00
_cell.angle_gamma   90.00
#
_symmetry.space_group_name_H-M   'P 1'
#
loop_
_entity.id
_entity.type
_entity.pdbx_description
1 polymer ?
#
loop_
_entity_poly.entity_id
_entity_poly.type
_entity_poly.pdbx_seq_one_letter_code
_entity_poly.pdbx_strand_id
1 'polypeptide(L)'
;MAGLQTDRNQYFYSEDIQGQQYQAIVRLALEQKCTFFEFCIRHDIDFKGDNTYSYHKKAYELISELNSFLITKIETNSWATSMVIAREKVVEVYRFELNSDSLSILLNYSKSIGDWQGPNLPEDITFFQDEKMWLGTVGHEKMSWWFLTDTECQEVRDRGIALFGGM
;
A
#
# COMPACT_ATOMS: atom_id res chain seq x y z
N MET A 1 -13.57 15.30 13.32
CA MET A 1 -14.32 14.19 13.94
C MET A 1 -13.31 13.17 14.43
N ALA A 2 -13.44 12.76 15.70
CA ALA A 2 -12.70 11.71 16.42
C ALA A 2 -11.19 11.60 16.14
N GLY A 3 -10.40 12.39 16.88
CA GLY A 3 -9.00 12.04 17.14
C GLY A 3 -8.95 10.79 18.01
N LEU A 4 -8.63 9.65 17.41
CA LEU A 4 -8.10 8.50 18.12
C LEU A 4 -6.59 8.64 18.12
N GLN A 5 -6.06 9.23 19.19
CA GLN A 5 -4.62 9.25 19.43
C GLN A 5 -4.12 7.82 19.40
N THR A 6 -3.29 7.50 18.42
CA THR A 6 -2.62 6.21 18.33
C THR A 6 -1.37 6.29 19.21
N ASP A 7 -1.05 5.25 19.97
CA ASP A 7 0.25 5.08 20.66
C ASP A 7 1.41 4.88 19.65
N ARG A 8 1.21 5.33 18.42
CA ARG A 8 2.07 5.12 17.26
C ARG A 8 2.59 6.46 16.80
N ASN A 9 3.90 6.52 16.67
CA ASN A 9 4.63 7.65 16.14
C ASN A 9 4.67 7.55 14.61
N GLN A 10 4.76 8.70 13.94
CA GLN A 10 4.90 8.75 12.49
C GLN A 10 6.39 8.72 12.12
N TYR A 11 6.74 7.82 11.20
CA TYR A 11 8.06 7.72 10.60
C TYR A 11 7.97 7.73 9.07
N PHE A 12 9.12 7.95 8.44
CA PHE A 12 9.25 8.08 7.00
C PHE A 12 10.54 7.42 6.51
N TYR A 13 10.49 6.88 5.29
CA TYR A 13 11.64 6.34 4.58
C TYR A 13 11.52 6.63 3.08
N SER A 14 12.59 7.15 2.47
CA SER A 14 12.64 7.64 1.09
C SER A 14 13.54 6.81 0.17
N GLU A 15 13.67 5.52 0.45
CA GLU A 15 14.35 4.59 -0.44
C GLU A 15 13.45 3.38 -0.69
N ASP A 16 13.70 2.68 -1.79
CA ASP A 16 12.91 1.51 -2.15
C ASP A 16 13.19 0.35 -1.19
N ILE A 17 12.12 -0.19 -0.60
CA ILE A 17 12.19 -1.41 0.19
C ILE A 17 11.96 -2.56 -0.78
N GLN A 18 13.01 -3.33 -1.05
CA GLN A 18 13.04 -4.32 -2.13
C GLN A 18 13.60 -5.67 -1.69
N GLY A 19 13.36 -6.69 -2.50
CA GLY A 19 13.93 -8.03 -2.33
C GLY A 19 13.55 -8.66 -1.00
N GLN A 20 14.56 -9.06 -0.22
CA GLN A 20 14.34 -9.70 1.08
C GLN A 20 13.73 -8.75 2.11
N GLN A 21 14.07 -7.46 2.08
CA GLN A 21 13.50 -6.46 3.01
C GLN A 21 12.01 -6.27 2.75
N TYR A 22 11.62 -6.19 1.47
CA TYR A 22 10.21 -6.14 1.08
C TYR A 22 9.44 -7.35 1.60
N GLN A 23 9.94 -8.56 1.32
CA GLN A 23 9.29 -9.78 1.80
C GLN A 23 9.17 -9.81 3.33
N ALA A 24 10.20 -9.38 4.05
CA ALA A 24 10.20 -9.34 5.51
C ALA A 24 9.18 -8.33 6.06
N ILE A 25 9.00 -7.19 5.39
CA ILE A 25 8.05 -6.14 5.81
C ILE A 25 6.61 -6.53 5.56
N VAL A 26 6.29 -7.06 4.38
CA VAL A 26 4.89 -7.43 4.09
C VAL A 26 4.47 -8.62 4.97
N ARG A 27 5.39 -9.53 5.31
CA ARG A 27 5.16 -10.57 6.33
C ARG A 27 5.00 -9.99 7.73
N LEU A 28 5.83 -9.00 8.09
CA LEU A 28 5.71 -8.30 9.37
C LEU A 28 4.34 -7.63 9.52
N ALA A 29 3.74 -7.10 8.45
CA ALA A 29 2.38 -6.55 8.51
C ALA A 29 1.38 -7.59 9.05
N LEU A 30 1.45 -8.84 8.58
CA LEU A 30 0.61 -9.95 9.06
C LEU A 30 0.96 -10.32 10.52
N GLU A 31 2.23 -10.36 10.88
CA GLU A 31 2.70 -10.61 12.26
C GLU A 31 2.20 -9.54 13.25
N GLN A 32 2.18 -8.28 12.79
CA GLN A 32 1.65 -7.13 13.52
C GLN A 32 0.13 -7.00 13.42
N LYS A 33 -0.57 -8.09 13.05
CA LYS A 33 -2.03 -8.19 13.05
C LYS A 33 -2.71 -7.15 12.15
N CYS A 34 -2.03 -6.67 11.10
CA CYS A 34 -2.74 -5.95 10.05
C CYS A 34 -3.83 -6.87 9.46
N THR A 35 -5.03 -6.32 9.25
CA THR A 35 -6.22 -7.10 8.89
C THR A 35 -6.61 -6.92 7.44
N PHE A 36 -6.20 -5.83 6.81
CA PHE A 36 -6.45 -5.57 5.40
C PHE A 36 -5.37 -4.71 4.78
N PHE A 37 -5.31 -4.76 3.46
CA PHE A 37 -4.51 -3.84 2.65
C PHE A 37 -5.39 -3.20 1.58
N GLU A 38 -4.94 -2.07 1.09
CA GLU A 38 -5.58 -1.33 0.01
C GLU A 38 -4.57 -0.95 -1.05
N PHE A 39 -5.03 -0.82 -2.29
CA PHE A 39 -4.33 -0.16 -3.37
C PHE A 39 -5.36 0.52 -4.27
N CYS A 40 -4.90 1.33 -5.22
CA CYS A 40 -5.80 2.05 -6.10
C CYS A 40 -5.52 1.89 -7.59
N ILE A 41 -6.59 1.90 -8.38
CA ILE A 41 -6.56 2.01 -9.84
C ILE A 41 -6.97 3.43 -10.20
N ARG A 42 -6.06 4.13 -10.87
CA ARG A 42 -6.24 5.52 -11.29
C ARG A 42 -6.67 5.59 -12.75
N HIS A 43 -7.81 6.24 -12.98
CA HIS A 43 -8.38 6.48 -14.33
C HIS A 43 -8.14 7.91 -14.81
N ASP A 44 -7.37 8.72 -14.06
CA ASP A 44 -7.00 10.09 -14.44
C ASP A 44 -5.65 10.20 -15.16
N ILE A 45 -4.83 9.14 -15.12
CA ILE A 45 -3.50 9.09 -15.74
C ILE A 45 -3.52 8.12 -16.92
N ASP A 46 -3.03 8.57 -18.08
CA ASP A 46 -2.77 7.70 -19.22
C ASP A 46 -1.37 7.08 -19.12
N PHE A 47 -1.24 6.04 -18.28
CA PHE A 47 0.05 5.36 -18.05
C PHE A 47 0.65 4.72 -19.30
N LYS A 48 -0.18 4.37 -20.29
CA LYS A 48 0.24 3.68 -21.52
C LYS A 48 0.46 4.63 -22.70
N GLY A 49 0.03 5.88 -22.59
CA GLY A 49 0.12 6.86 -23.67
C GLY A 49 -0.77 6.56 -24.88
N ASP A 50 -1.80 5.73 -24.70
CA ASP A 50 -2.70 5.26 -25.76
C ASP A 50 -4.14 5.80 -25.59
N ASN A 51 -4.35 6.76 -24.68
CA ASN A 51 -5.62 7.35 -24.30
C ASN A 51 -6.66 6.36 -23.74
N THR A 52 -6.23 5.16 -23.31
CA THR A 52 -7.14 4.19 -22.70
C THR A 52 -7.33 4.42 -21.20
N TYR A 53 -6.44 5.21 -20.55
CA TYR A 53 -6.44 5.42 -19.10
C TYR A 53 -6.49 4.09 -18.32
N SER A 54 -5.77 3.08 -18.85
CA SER A 54 -5.80 1.71 -18.37
C SER A 54 -4.42 1.22 -17.90
N TYR A 55 -4.43 0.13 -17.16
CA TYR A 55 -3.22 -0.56 -16.71
C TYR A 55 -2.86 -1.70 -17.67
N HIS A 56 -1.67 -2.28 -17.51
CA HIS A 56 -1.33 -3.54 -18.14
C HIS A 56 -2.17 -4.68 -17.59
N LYS A 57 -2.33 -5.74 -18.40
CA LYS A 57 -3.06 -6.96 -18.04
C LYS A 57 -2.66 -7.52 -16.67
N LYS A 58 -1.37 -7.43 -16.32
CA LYS A 58 -0.80 -7.88 -15.04
C LYS A 58 -1.53 -7.29 -13.82
N ALA A 59 -1.92 -6.01 -13.84
CA ALA A 59 -2.64 -5.40 -12.73
C ALA A 59 -4.05 -6.00 -12.55
N TYR A 60 -4.74 -6.30 -13.65
CA TYR A 60 -6.06 -6.92 -13.61
C TYR A 60 -5.99 -8.42 -13.26
N GLU A 61 -4.92 -9.11 -13.63
CA GLU A 61 -4.65 -10.49 -13.19
C GLU A 61 -4.46 -10.56 -11.67
N LEU A 62 -3.68 -9.65 -11.09
CA LEU A 62 -3.55 -9.51 -9.63
C LEU A 62 -4.91 -9.33 -8.95
N ILE A 63 -5.72 -8.36 -9.43
CA ILE A 63 -7.05 -8.10 -8.86
C ILE A 63 -7.94 -9.34 -8.97
N SER A 64 -7.88 -10.05 -10.10
CA SER A 64 -8.65 -11.28 -10.31
C SER A 64 -8.24 -12.39 -9.35
N GLU A 65 -6.95 -12.57 -9.08
CA GLU A 65 -6.47 -13.58 -8.11
C GLU A 65 -6.83 -13.21 -6.67
N LEU A 66 -6.84 -11.92 -6.33
CA LEU A 66 -7.23 -11.43 -5.01
C LEU A 66 -8.74 -11.40 -4.77
N ASN A 67 -9.58 -11.65 -5.78
CA ASN A 67 -11.02 -11.39 -5.73
C ASN A 67 -11.76 -12.14 -4.60
N SER A 68 -11.30 -13.34 -4.21
CA SER A 68 -11.90 -14.07 -3.08
C SER A 68 -11.67 -13.39 -1.71
N PHE A 69 -10.72 -12.47 -1.63
CA PHE A 69 -10.36 -11.72 -0.42
C PHE A 69 -10.89 -10.27 -0.45
N LEU A 70 -11.66 -9.90 -1.48
CA LEU A 70 -12.18 -8.54 -1.62
C LEU A 70 -13.18 -8.22 -0.50
N ILE A 71 -12.89 -7.18 0.28
CA ILE A 71 -13.78 -6.67 1.33
C ILE A 71 -14.68 -5.58 0.75
N THR A 72 -14.08 -4.60 0.07
CA THR A 72 -14.82 -3.50 -0.56
C THR A 72 -14.06 -2.93 -1.75
N LYS A 73 -14.83 -2.35 -2.67
CA LYS A 73 -14.35 -1.51 -3.76
C LYS A 73 -15.15 -0.22 -3.71
N ILE A 74 -14.47 0.92 -3.63
CA ILE A 74 -15.12 2.23 -3.65
C ILE A 74 -14.56 3.09 -4.77
N GLU A 75 -15.42 3.92 -5.34
CA GLU A 75 -15.01 4.99 -6.25
C GLU A 75 -14.91 6.30 -5.48
N THR A 76 -13.77 6.96 -5.59
CA THR A 76 -13.45 8.17 -4.83
C THR A 76 -12.56 9.11 -5.66
N ASN A 77 -12.41 10.34 -5.17
CA ASN A 77 -11.40 11.30 -5.61
C ASN A 77 -10.43 11.69 -4.49
N SER A 78 -10.51 11.00 -3.36
CA SER A 78 -9.65 11.15 -2.19
C SER A 78 -8.92 9.83 -1.92
N TRP A 79 -7.62 9.91 -1.68
CA TRP A 79 -6.77 8.77 -1.34
C TRP A 79 -5.97 9.00 -0.06
N ALA A 80 -5.61 7.92 0.64
CA ALA A 80 -5.06 7.91 1.99
C ALA A 80 -3.75 8.71 2.15
N THR A 81 -3.01 8.91 1.06
CA THR A 81 -1.78 9.72 1.00
C THR A 81 -2.03 11.20 0.64
N SER A 82 -3.28 11.68 0.78
CA SER A 82 -3.72 13.08 0.68
C SER A 82 -3.73 13.74 -0.71
N MET A 83 -3.66 12.99 -1.81
CA MET A 83 -3.90 13.56 -3.13
C MET A 83 -5.41 13.56 -3.45
N VAL A 84 -6.03 14.73 -3.30
CA VAL A 84 -7.33 15.02 -3.91
C VAL A 84 -7.09 15.26 -5.39
N ILE A 85 -7.46 14.30 -6.24
CA ILE A 85 -7.41 14.50 -7.69
C ILE A 85 -8.57 15.42 -8.05
N ALA A 86 -8.30 16.49 -8.80
CA ALA A 86 -9.22 17.59 -9.09
C ALA A 86 -10.43 17.22 -9.99
N ARG A 87 -10.86 15.95 -10.02
CA ARG A 87 -11.98 15.41 -10.79
C ARG A 87 -12.94 14.66 -9.87
N GLU A 88 -14.22 14.54 -10.27
CA GLU A 88 -15.30 14.09 -9.36
C GLU A 88 -15.13 12.66 -8.84
N LYS A 89 -14.74 11.70 -9.69
CA LYS A 89 -14.39 10.31 -9.30
C LYS A 89 -13.44 9.73 -10.33
N VAL A 90 -12.22 9.41 -9.92
CA VAL A 90 -11.17 8.95 -10.84
C VAL A 90 -10.30 7.84 -10.28
N VAL A 91 -10.62 7.38 -9.07
CA VAL A 91 -9.84 6.35 -8.40
C VAL A 91 -10.80 5.27 -7.92
N GLU A 92 -10.48 4.04 -8.26
CA GLU A 92 -11.07 2.87 -7.62
C GLU A 92 -10.12 2.40 -6.53
N VAL A 93 -10.56 2.45 -5.28
CA VAL A 93 -9.84 1.89 -4.14
C VAL A 93 -10.36 0.50 -3.88
N TYR A 94 -9.46 -0.48 -3.89
CA TYR A 94 -9.76 -1.85 -3.56
C TYR A 94 -9.21 -2.15 -2.17
N ARG A 95 -10.04 -2.73 -1.30
CA ARG A 95 -9.66 -3.22 0.02
C ARG A 95 -9.78 -4.73 0.04
N PHE A 96 -8.70 -5.41 0.42
CA PHE A 96 -8.65 -6.86 0.53
C PHE A 96 -8.26 -7.28 1.93
N GLU A 97 -8.79 -8.42 2.37
CA GLU A 97 -8.37 -9.07 3.61
C GLU A 97 -6.87 -9.43 3.52
N LEU A 98 -6.12 -9.11 4.57
CA LEU A 98 -4.74 -9.55 4.73
C LEU A 98 -4.72 -10.87 5.51
N ASN A 99 -4.34 -11.94 4.83
CA ASN A 99 -4.05 -13.23 5.43
C ASN A 99 -2.89 -13.90 4.70
N SER A 100 -2.56 -15.14 5.05
CA SER A 100 -1.41 -15.85 4.46
C SER A 100 -1.56 -16.08 2.96
N ASP A 101 -2.78 -16.29 2.47
CA ASP A 101 -3.04 -16.60 1.06
C ASP A 101 -3.01 -15.33 0.21
N SER A 102 -3.69 -14.26 0.64
CA SER A 102 -3.65 -12.97 -0.05
C SER A 102 -2.25 -12.38 -0.05
N LEU A 103 -1.50 -12.52 1.05
CA LEU A 103 -0.09 -12.14 1.13
C LEU A 103 0.77 -12.91 0.11
N SER A 104 0.55 -14.21 -0.04
CA SER A 104 1.29 -15.03 -0.99
C SER A 104 1.05 -14.59 -2.43
N ILE A 105 -0.17 -14.18 -2.76
CA ILE A 105 -0.50 -13.57 -4.06
C ILE A 105 0.27 -12.26 -4.24
N LEU A 106 0.25 -11.33 -3.28
CA LEU A 106 1.01 -10.07 -3.37
C LEU A 106 2.50 -10.29 -3.69
N LEU A 107 3.12 -11.24 -3.00
CA LEU A 107 4.55 -11.56 -3.15
C LEU A 107 4.90 -12.23 -4.50
N ASN A 108 3.90 -12.75 -5.23
CA ASN A 108 4.10 -13.24 -6.60
C ASN A 108 4.17 -12.10 -7.62
N TYR A 109 3.48 -10.99 -7.36
CA TYR A 109 3.35 -9.87 -8.29
C TYR A 109 4.36 -8.75 -8.07
N SER A 110 4.78 -8.53 -6.81
CA SER A 110 5.69 -7.46 -6.40
C SER A 110 6.91 -8.01 -5.64
N LYS A 111 8.05 -7.34 -5.84
CA LYS A 111 9.33 -7.55 -5.15
C LYS A 111 9.85 -6.28 -4.47
N SER A 112 9.18 -5.13 -4.62
CA SER A 112 9.48 -3.91 -3.90
C SER A 112 8.27 -3.00 -3.70
N ILE A 113 8.39 -2.00 -2.82
CA ILE A 113 7.41 -0.91 -2.73
C ILE A 113 7.31 -0.18 -4.07
N GLY A 114 8.45 0.05 -4.72
CA GLY A 114 8.52 0.69 -6.02
C GLY A 114 7.77 -0.02 -7.15
N ASP A 115 7.43 -1.30 -7.00
CA ASP A 115 6.62 -2.00 -8.01
C ASP A 115 5.15 -1.56 -8.02
N TRP A 116 4.64 -0.99 -6.92
CA TRP A 116 3.24 -0.56 -6.75
C TRP A 116 2.95 0.75 -7.46
N GLN A 117 3.19 0.76 -8.77
CA GLN A 117 2.92 1.88 -9.66
C GLN A 117 2.39 1.39 -11.01
N GLY A 118 1.56 2.22 -11.62
CA GLY A 118 1.08 2.02 -12.97
C GLY A 118 2.21 2.09 -14.00
N PRO A 119 2.05 1.47 -15.17
CA PRO A 119 0.90 0.66 -15.58
C PRO A 119 0.96 -0.81 -15.12
N ASN A 120 2.06 -1.28 -14.53
CA ASN A 120 2.28 -2.72 -14.32
C ASN A 120 1.53 -3.32 -13.14
N LEU A 121 1.38 -2.55 -12.05
CA LEU A 121 0.59 -2.90 -10.88
C LEU A 121 -0.31 -1.71 -10.49
N PRO A 122 -1.30 -1.91 -9.61
CA PRO A 122 -2.02 -0.81 -8.98
C PRO A 122 -1.08 0.14 -8.22
N GLU A 123 -1.54 1.36 -7.99
CA GLU A 123 -0.79 2.40 -7.26
C GLU A 123 -0.91 2.23 -5.74
N ASP A 124 0.19 2.56 -5.04
CA ASP A 124 0.24 2.89 -3.62
C ASP A 124 -0.35 1.84 -2.67
N ILE A 125 0.28 0.67 -2.55
CA ILE A 125 -0.17 -0.33 -1.56
C ILE A 125 -0.05 0.20 -0.13
N THR A 126 -1.08 -0.02 0.68
CA THR A 126 -1.19 0.46 2.05
C THR A 126 -1.72 -0.66 2.95
N PHE A 127 -1.16 -0.83 4.14
CA PHE A 127 -1.54 -1.87 5.11
C PHE A 127 -2.14 -1.23 6.37
N PHE A 128 -3.16 -1.89 6.93
CA PHE A 128 -3.93 -1.36 8.05
C PHE A 128 -4.10 -2.38 9.18
N GLN A 129 -4.04 -1.89 10.41
CA GLN A 129 -4.43 -2.60 11.62
C GLN A 129 -5.62 -1.85 12.25
N ASP A 130 -6.77 -2.52 12.38
CA ASP A 130 -8.00 -1.95 12.98
C ASP A 130 -8.37 -0.56 12.40
N GLU A 131 -8.45 -0.46 11.07
CA GLU A 131 -8.72 0.78 10.30
C GLU A 131 -7.66 1.88 10.40
N LYS A 132 -6.57 1.66 11.14
CA LYS A 132 -5.45 2.58 11.25
C LYS A 132 -4.34 2.15 10.30
N MET A 133 -3.85 3.09 9.50
CA MET A 133 -2.71 2.85 8.63
C MET A 133 -1.51 2.40 9.47
N TRP A 134 -0.83 1.35 9.02
CA TRP A 134 0.41 0.85 9.60
C TRP A 134 1.60 1.17 8.68
N LEU A 135 1.41 0.95 7.38
CA LEU A 135 2.34 1.29 6.30
C LEU A 135 1.56 1.89 5.14
N GLY A 136 1.87 3.13 4.77
CA GLY A 136 1.45 3.74 3.50
C GLY A 136 2.63 3.90 2.56
N THR A 137 2.40 3.79 1.26
CA THR A 137 3.46 3.90 0.25
C THR A 137 3.10 4.87 -0.86
N VAL A 138 4.15 5.41 -1.50
CA VAL A 138 4.05 5.99 -2.84
C VAL A 138 4.97 5.20 -3.75
N GLY A 139 4.39 4.37 -4.61
CA GLY A 139 5.16 3.42 -5.41
C GLY A 139 6.12 4.14 -6.36
N HIS A 140 5.63 5.10 -7.14
CA HIS A 140 6.45 5.80 -8.13
C HIS A 140 7.57 6.64 -7.51
N GLU A 141 7.38 7.13 -6.27
CA GLU A 141 8.39 7.90 -5.51
C GLU A 141 9.30 7.03 -4.63
N LYS A 142 9.01 5.73 -4.50
CA LYS A 142 9.75 4.80 -3.60
C LYS A 142 9.81 5.34 -2.17
N MET A 143 8.66 5.81 -1.71
CA MET A 143 8.51 6.44 -0.40
C MET A 143 7.52 5.64 0.45
N SER A 144 7.74 5.68 1.76
CA SER A 144 6.85 5.04 2.73
C SER A 144 6.68 5.86 4.00
N TRP A 145 5.45 5.89 4.50
CA TRP A 145 5.11 6.41 5.82
C TRP A 145 4.65 5.29 6.72
N TRP A 146 5.03 5.39 7.97
CA TRP A 146 4.86 4.34 8.96
C TRP A 146 4.22 4.93 10.19
N PHE A 147 3.28 4.19 10.76
CA PHE A 147 2.67 4.52 12.03
C PHE A 147 2.95 3.35 12.96
N LEU A 148 3.95 3.50 13.82
CA LEU A 148 4.54 2.40 14.58
C LEU A 148 4.68 2.78 16.06
N THR A 149 4.47 1.81 16.93
CA THR A 149 4.94 1.87 18.31
C THR A 149 6.47 1.79 18.32
N ASP A 150 7.10 2.12 19.45
CA ASP A 150 8.56 2.01 19.58
C ASP A 150 9.08 0.59 19.33
N THR A 151 8.31 -0.43 19.73
CA THR A 151 8.66 -1.84 19.50
C THR A 151 8.59 -2.19 18.01
N GLU A 152 7.49 -1.83 17.33
CA GLU A 152 7.34 -2.07 15.89
C GLU A 152 8.40 -1.31 15.07
N CYS A 153 8.74 -0.08 15.47
CA CYS A 153 9.80 0.72 14.85
C CYS A 153 11.16 0.01 14.95
N GLN A 154 11.49 -0.57 16.11
CA GLN A 154 12.71 -1.33 16.27
C GLN A 154 12.71 -2.58 15.38
N GLU A 155 11.61 -3.31 15.28
CA GLU A 155 11.51 -4.49 14.41
C GLU A 155 11.68 -4.17 12.92
N VAL A 156 11.20 -3.00 12.48
CA VAL A 156 11.43 -2.51 11.10
C VAL A 156 12.90 -2.14 10.89
N ARG A 157 13.53 -1.49 11.87
CA ARG A 157 14.97 -1.17 11.83
C ARG A 157 15.86 -2.40 11.82
N ASP A 158 15.50 -3.43 12.57
CA ASP A 158 16.23 -4.71 12.60
C ASP A 158 16.18 -5.44 11.25
N ARG A 159 15.21 -5.10 10.39
CA ARG A 159 15.12 -5.56 8.99
C ARG A 159 15.89 -4.65 8.02
N GLY A 160 16.69 -3.72 8.54
CA GLY A 160 17.59 -2.86 7.78
C GLY A 160 16.94 -1.63 7.16
N ILE A 161 15.79 -1.19 7.69
CA ILE A 161 15.10 0.02 7.20
C ILE A 161 15.31 1.15 8.19
N ALA A 162 16.12 2.13 7.80
CA ALA A 162 16.49 3.27 8.63
C ALA A 162 15.38 4.33 8.64
N LEU A 163 14.33 4.08 9.43
CA LEU A 163 13.20 5.00 9.59
C LEU A 163 13.63 6.33 10.25
N PHE A 164 13.25 7.44 9.61
CA PHE A 164 13.44 8.80 10.11
C PHE A 164 12.11 9.38 10.64
N GLY A 165 12.15 10.14 11.74
CA GLY A 165 10.94 10.71 12.37
C GLY A 165 10.69 10.16 13.78
N GLY A 166 9.61 10.63 14.40
CA GLY A 166 9.29 10.45 15.82
C GLY A 166 9.25 11.78 16.57
N MET A 167 8.04 12.30 16.81
CA MET A 167 7.72 13.25 17.88
C MET A 167 6.58 12.67 18.70
#